data_AF-A0A0U3LGQ0-F1
#
_entry.id   AF-A0A0U3LGQ0-F1
#
_cell.length_a   1.000
_cell.length_b   1.000
_cell.length_c   1.000
_cell.angle_alpha   90.00
_cell.angle_beta   90.00
_cell.angle_gamma   90.00
#
_symmetry.space_group_name_H-M   'P 1'
#
loop_
_entity.id
_entity.type
_entity.pdbx_description
1 polymer ?
#
loop_
_entity_poly.entity_id
_entity_poly.type
_entity_poly.pdbx_seq_one_letter_code
_entity_poly.pdbx_strand_id
1 'polypeptide(L)'
;MHFRVNPLDFLTLLISDKVARREQKKFSTRLRRGQFRTTKIVEQFQFERLPQLNRVLVYDLATGRYLEEKAPVLVVGLCGTVKRHMAQKLAHCPVCQGVDVVLTTCASLAQSLKAAWATGSYERIAVHAGPGAATNHR
;
A
#
# COMPACT_ATOMS: atom_id res chain seq x y z
N MET A 1 1.38 -10.46 -46.85
CA MET A 1 1.97 -9.25 -46.24
C MET A 1 2.88 -9.68 -45.09
N HIS A 2 4.20 -9.70 -45.31
CA HIS A 2 5.19 -10.08 -44.29
C HIS A 2 5.42 -8.87 -43.38
N PHE A 3 4.89 -8.89 -42.16
CA PHE A 3 5.14 -7.85 -41.17
C PHE A 3 6.59 -7.99 -40.69
N ARG A 4 7.55 -7.35 -41.38
CA ARG A 4 8.92 -7.23 -40.88
C ARG A 4 8.89 -6.23 -39.73
N VAL A 5 8.74 -6.75 -38.52
CA VAL A 5 8.97 -5.97 -37.31
C VAL A 5 10.46 -5.63 -37.28
N ASN A 6 10.80 -4.34 -37.12
CA ASN A 6 12.18 -3.92 -36.93
C ASN A 6 12.73 -4.65 -35.68
N PRO A 7 13.93 -5.27 -35.74
CA PRO A 7 14.52 -5.94 -34.58
C PRO A 7 14.58 -5.08 -33.31
N LEU A 8 14.74 -3.76 -33.46
CA LEU A 8 14.70 -2.81 -32.34
C LEU A 8 13.31 -2.67 -31.73
N ASP A 9 12.25 -2.66 -32.54
CA ASP A 9 10.86 -2.58 -32.08
C ASP A 9 10.48 -3.87 -31.33
N PHE A 10 10.92 -5.03 -31.85
CA PHE A 10 10.73 -6.31 -31.19
C PHE A 10 11.45 -6.38 -29.83
N LEU A 11 12.70 -5.92 -29.77
CA LEU A 11 13.45 -5.86 -28.51
C LEU A 11 12.80 -4.89 -27.52
N THR A 12 12.34 -3.73 -28.00
CA THR A 12 11.64 -2.73 -27.18
C THR A 12 10.35 -3.30 -26.58
N LEU A 13 9.57 -4.04 -27.38
CA LEU A 13 8.36 -4.73 -26.91
C LEU A 13 8.69 -5.77 -25.84
N LEU A 14 9.70 -6.61 -26.06
CA LEU A 14 10.13 -7.63 -25.10
C LEU A 14 10.64 -7.01 -23.78
N ILE A 15 11.44 -5.95 -23.86
CA ILE A 15 11.94 -5.25 -22.67
C ILE A 15 10.77 -4.64 -21.90
N SER A 16 9.83 -3.99 -22.59
CA SER A 16 8.65 -3.36 -21.98
C SER A 16 7.76 -4.38 -21.28
N ASP A 17 7.50 -5.54 -21.89
CA ASP A 17 6.74 -6.63 -21.25
C ASP A 17 7.45 -7.14 -19.99
N LYS A 18 8.79 -7.32 -20.04
CA LYS A 18 9.56 -7.78 -18.88
C LYS A 18 9.54 -6.76 -17.74
N VAL A 19 9.62 -5.46 -18.05
CA VAL A 19 9.51 -4.38 -17.06
C VAL A 19 8.12 -4.41 -16.42
N ALA A 20 7.06 -4.45 -17.22
CA ALA A 20 5.68 -4.52 -16.72
C ALA A 20 5.45 -5.75 -15.81
N ARG A 21 5.95 -6.93 -16.19
CA ARG A 21 5.87 -8.14 -15.36
C ARG A 21 6.61 -8.00 -14.03
N ARG A 22 7.77 -7.35 -14.02
CA ARG A 22 8.53 -7.10 -12.79
C ARG A 22 7.79 -6.14 -11.86
N GLU A 23 7.19 -5.10 -12.39
CA GLU A 23 6.38 -4.14 -11.63
C GLU A 23 5.14 -4.82 -11.04
N GLN A 24 4.43 -5.61 -11.85
CA GLN A 24 3.26 -6.38 -11.40
C GLN A 24 3.64 -7.39 -10.29
N LYS A 25 4.81 -8.04 -10.40
CA LYS A 25 5.32 -8.94 -9.36
C LYS A 25 5.65 -8.21 -8.07
N LYS A 26 6.26 -7.02 -8.15
CA LYS A 26 6.53 -6.17 -6.98
C LYS A 26 5.22 -5.77 -6.31
N PHE A 27 4.27 -5.25 -7.08
CA PHE A 27 2.96 -4.82 -6.59
C PHE A 27 2.20 -5.96 -5.89
N SER A 28 2.08 -7.13 -6.53
CA SER A 28 1.42 -8.29 -5.93
C SER A 28 2.11 -8.78 -4.65
N THR A 29 3.44 -8.70 -4.58
CA THR A 29 4.20 -9.03 -3.37
C THR A 29 3.92 -8.05 -2.23
N ARG A 30 3.83 -6.74 -2.51
CA ARG A 30 3.47 -5.72 -1.50
C ARG A 30 2.05 -5.91 -0.99
N LEU A 31 1.08 -6.14 -1.88
CA LEU A 31 -0.30 -6.43 -1.50
C LEU A 31 -0.39 -7.64 -0.57
N ARG A 32 0.34 -8.72 -0.87
CA ARG A 32 0.36 -9.92 -0.03
C ARG A 32 0.97 -9.64 1.33
N ARG A 33 2.09 -8.91 1.39
CA ARG A 33 2.76 -8.52 2.65
C ARG A 33 1.89 -7.61 3.52
N GLY A 34 1.16 -6.70 2.90
CA GLY A 34 0.27 -5.78 3.61
C GLY A 34 -1.00 -6.39 4.19
N GLN A 35 -1.18 -7.71 4.04
CA GLN A 35 -2.38 -8.44 4.46
C GLN A 35 -3.67 -7.91 3.81
N PHE A 36 -3.55 -7.36 2.60
CA PHE A 36 -4.71 -6.93 1.81
C PHE A 36 -5.43 -8.17 1.27
N ARG A 37 -6.65 -8.42 1.76
CA ARG A 37 -7.47 -9.57 1.32
C ARG A 37 -8.09 -9.38 -0.07
N THR A 38 -8.21 -8.13 -0.56
CA THR A 38 -8.82 -7.77 -1.85
C THR A 38 -8.25 -6.44 -2.30
N THR A 39 -8.10 -6.25 -3.61
CA THR A 39 -7.82 -4.93 -4.20
C THR A 39 -8.99 -4.01 -3.92
N LYS A 40 -8.85 -3.12 -2.95
CA LYS A 40 -9.90 -2.16 -2.60
C LYS A 40 -9.40 -0.77 -2.96
N ILE A 41 -9.88 -0.26 -4.08
CA ILE A 41 -9.52 1.07 -4.57
C ILE A 41 -10.38 2.13 -3.90
N VAL A 42 -9.85 3.35 -3.75
CA VAL A 42 -10.56 4.47 -3.09
C VAL A 42 -11.79 4.88 -3.89
N GLU A 43 -11.73 4.77 -5.22
CA GLU A 43 -12.79 5.10 -6.18
C GLU A 43 -14.04 4.24 -5.98
N GLN A 44 -13.89 3.00 -5.49
CA GLN A 44 -15.00 2.11 -5.15
C GLN A 44 -15.61 2.42 -3.76
N PHE A 45 -15.33 3.58 -3.17
CA PHE A 45 -15.89 3.95 -1.87
C PHE A 45 -17.31 4.50 -2.04
N GLN A 46 -18.27 3.89 -1.33
CA GLN A 46 -19.67 4.30 -1.35
C GLN A 46 -19.88 5.50 -0.41
N PHE A 47 -19.58 6.71 -0.87
CA PHE A 47 -19.78 7.95 -0.11
C PHE A 47 -21.26 8.23 0.22
N GLU A 48 -22.19 7.65 -0.55
CA GLU A 48 -23.64 7.74 -0.29
C GLU A 48 -24.03 7.20 1.09
N ARG A 49 -23.28 6.21 1.60
CA ARG A 49 -23.50 5.64 2.95
C ARG A 49 -22.98 6.54 4.08
N LEU A 50 -22.19 7.56 3.75
CA LEU A 50 -21.56 8.49 4.69
C LEU A 50 -21.64 9.92 4.15
N PRO A 51 -22.84 10.52 4.06
CA PRO A 51 -23.04 11.83 3.42
C PRO A 51 -22.29 12.97 4.13
N GLN A 52 -22.00 12.82 5.42
CA GLN A 52 -21.24 13.80 6.21
C GLN A 52 -19.72 13.67 6.06
N LEU A 53 -19.22 12.64 5.36
CA LEU A 53 -17.79 12.45 5.18
C LEU A 53 -17.24 13.43 4.14
N ASN A 54 -16.21 14.19 4.52
CA ASN A 54 -15.55 15.12 3.63
C ASN A 54 -14.79 14.36 2.52
N ARG A 55 -15.37 14.33 1.32
CA ARG A 55 -14.80 13.63 0.15
C ARG A 55 -13.45 14.21 -0.25
N VAL A 56 -13.29 15.53 -0.18
CA VAL A 56 -12.04 16.22 -0.54
C VAL A 56 -10.91 15.73 0.34
N LEU A 57 -11.14 15.64 1.65
CA LEU A 57 -10.15 15.11 2.59
C LEU A 57 -9.80 13.64 2.29
N VAL A 58 -10.79 12.81 1.95
CA VAL A 58 -10.52 11.39 1.63
C VAL A 58 -9.65 11.26 0.38
N TYR A 59 -9.90 12.06 -0.66
CA TYR A 59 -9.08 12.07 -1.87
C TYR A 59 -7.68 12.67 -1.61
N ASP A 60 -7.58 13.72 -0.81
CA ASP A 60 -6.30 14.29 -0.39
C ASP A 60 -5.46 13.25 0.38
N LEU A 61 -6.07 12.55 1.34
CA LEU A 61 -5.42 11.43 2.03
C LEU A 61 -5.03 10.30 1.06
N ALA A 62 -5.84 10.03 0.04
CA ALA A 62 -5.51 9.04 -0.98
C ALA A 62 -4.27 9.42 -1.80
N THR A 63 -3.88 10.70 -1.88
CA THR A 63 -2.62 11.09 -2.55
C THR A 63 -1.38 10.54 -1.83
N GLY A 64 -1.49 10.21 -0.55
CA GLY A 64 -0.37 9.73 0.26
C GLY A 64 0.49 10.83 0.88
N ARG A 65 0.16 12.13 0.69
CA ARG A 65 0.95 13.27 1.22
C ARG A 65 1.23 13.19 2.72
N TYR A 66 0.27 12.68 3.49
CA TYR A 66 0.41 12.46 4.93
C TYR A 66 1.57 11.51 5.31
N LEU A 67 2.00 10.63 4.41
CA LEU A 67 3.15 9.74 4.62
C LEU A 67 4.47 10.51 4.53
N GLU A 68 4.57 11.44 3.58
CA GLU A 68 5.75 12.29 3.40
C GLU A 68 5.89 13.30 4.56
N GLU A 69 4.77 13.89 4.96
CA GLU A 69 4.68 14.82 6.08
C GLU A 69 4.81 14.14 7.46
N LYS A 70 4.83 12.80 7.49
CA LYS A 70 4.80 11.98 8.73
C LYS A 70 3.62 12.36 9.63
N ALA A 71 2.50 12.74 9.03
CA ALA A 71 1.28 13.14 9.71
C ALA A 71 0.37 11.91 9.94
N PRO A 72 0.15 11.50 11.20
CA PRO A 72 -0.73 10.36 11.49
C PRO A 72 -2.20 10.72 11.20
N VAL A 73 -2.91 9.78 10.58
CA VAL A 73 -4.33 9.93 10.25
C VAL A 73 -5.16 9.08 11.19
N LEU A 74 -6.08 9.70 11.92
CA LEU A 74 -7.00 9.02 12.83
C LEU A 74 -8.43 9.01 12.26
N VAL A 75 -8.98 7.81 12.08
CA VAL A 75 -10.37 7.63 11.62
C VAL A 75 -11.28 7.33 12.82
N VAL A 76 -12.09 8.31 13.22
CA VAL A 76 -13.01 8.23 14.37
C VAL A 76 -14.45 8.08 13.87
N GLY A 77 -15.29 7.35 14.62
CA GLY A 77 -16.72 7.14 14.29
C GLY A 77 -17.38 6.12 15.21
N LEU A 78 -18.63 5.76 14.95
CA LEU A 78 -19.35 4.75 15.73
C LEU A 78 -18.79 3.32 15.47
N CYS A 79 -19.20 2.36 16.31
CA CYS A 79 -18.90 0.94 16.07
C CYS A 79 -19.74 0.42 14.89
N GLY A 80 -19.21 -0.51 14.10
CA GLY A 80 -19.90 -1.01 12.88
C GLY A 80 -19.77 -0.11 11.64
N THR A 81 -19.16 1.07 11.76
CA THR A 81 -18.86 1.92 10.61
C THR A 81 -17.72 1.33 9.77
N VAL A 82 -17.72 1.61 8.47
CA VAL A 82 -16.76 1.15 7.45
C VAL A 82 -15.30 1.64 7.64
N LYS A 83 -14.83 1.86 8.88
CA LYS A 83 -13.49 2.38 9.22
C LYS A 83 -12.38 1.47 8.71
N ARG A 84 -12.46 0.16 8.99
CA ARG A 84 -11.50 -0.82 8.47
C ARG A 84 -11.50 -0.86 6.95
N HIS A 85 -12.68 -0.71 6.34
CA HIS A 85 -12.84 -0.68 4.90
C HIS A 85 -12.26 0.60 4.28
N MET A 86 -12.43 1.74 4.94
CA MET A 86 -11.83 3.02 4.56
C MET A 86 -10.30 2.96 4.67
N ALA A 87 -9.78 2.45 5.79
CA ALA A 87 -8.34 2.26 5.98
C ALA A 87 -7.74 1.34 4.90
N GLN A 88 -8.43 0.24 4.54
CA GLN A 88 -8.02 -0.64 3.44
C GLN A 88 -7.91 0.09 2.10
N LYS A 89 -8.87 0.97 1.81
CA LYS A 89 -8.90 1.73 0.56
C LYS A 89 -7.84 2.82 0.54
N LEU A 90 -7.70 3.60 1.63
CA LEU A 90 -6.67 4.62 1.75
C LEU A 90 -5.26 4.03 1.65
N ALA A 91 -5.07 2.83 2.20
CA ALA A 91 -3.80 2.12 2.15
C ALA A 91 -3.47 1.56 0.76
N HIS A 92 -4.42 1.53 -0.19
CA HIS A 92 -4.17 1.04 -1.56
C HIS A 92 -3.26 1.98 -2.36
N CYS A 93 -3.48 3.29 -2.29
CA CYS A 93 -2.73 4.24 -3.11
C CYS A 93 -1.23 4.26 -2.80
N PRO A 94 -0.79 4.30 -1.52
CA PRO A 94 0.62 4.17 -1.19
C PRO A 94 1.25 2.87 -1.69
N VAL A 95 0.51 1.75 -1.68
CA VAL A 95 1.00 0.47 -2.20
C VAL A 95 1.25 0.53 -3.71
N CYS A 96 0.36 1.19 -4.46
CA CYS A 96 0.57 1.49 -5.88
C CYS A 96 1.80 2.37 -6.11
N GLN A 97 2.06 3.33 -5.21
CA GLN A 97 3.18 4.26 -5.31
C GLN A 97 4.54 3.65 -4.96
N GLY A 98 4.61 2.44 -4.42
CA GLY A 98 5.89 1.86 -4.02
C GLY A 98 6.02 1.50 -2.55
N VAL A 99 5.12 2.03 -1.73
CA VAL A 99 5.24 2.00 -0.27
C VAL A 99 4.78 0.66 0.28
N ASP A 100 5.58 0.06 1.14
CA ASP A 100 5.17 -1.11 1.91
C ASP A 100 4.25 -0.65 3.05
N VAL A 101 3.00 -1.13 3.03
CA VAL A 101 1.98 -0.81 4.03
C VAL A 101 1.51 -2.10 4.68
N VAL A 102 1.25 -2.09 5.99
CA VAL A 102 0.64 -3.22 6.71
C VAL A 102 -0.64 -2.80 7.40
N LEU A 103 -1.69 -3.58 7.18
CA LEU A 103 -2.95 -3.45 7.90
C LEU A 103 -3.02 -4.50 9.03
N THR A 104 -2.93 -4.05 10.28
CA THR A 104 -3.00 -4.93 11.46
C THR A 104 -4.13 -4.53 12.41
N THR A 105 -4.50 -5.44 13.30
CA THR A 105 -5.41 -5.15 14.41
C THR A 105 -4.61 -4.61 15.60
N CYS A 106 -5.26 -3.82 16.46
CA CYS A 106 -4.63 -3.34 17.69
C CYS A 106 -4.12 -4.51 18.57
N ALA A 107 -4.91 -5.58 18.68
CA ALA A 107 -4.52 -6.78 19.43
C ALA A 107 -3.25 -7.45 18.86
N SER A 108 -3.15 -7.62 17.53
CA SER A 108 -1.97 -8.21 16.90
C SER A 108 -0.74 -7.31 17.04
N LEU A 109 -0.92 -5.99 16.91
CA LEU A 109 0.17 -5.03 17.13
C LEU A 109 0.65 -5.08 18.59
N ALA A 110 -0.26 -5.08 19.56
CA ALA A 110 0.08 -5.18 20.98
C ALA A 110 0.79 -6.49 21.32
N GLN A 111 0.36 -7.62 20.72
CA GLN A 111 1.02 -8.91 20.87
C GLN A 111 2.47 -8.86 20.35
N SER A 112 2.68 -8.32 19.15
CA SER A 112 4.01 -8.20 18.55
C SER A 112 4.92 -7.29 19.36
N LEU A 113 4.40 -6.15 19.85
CA LEU A 113 5.14 -5.25 20.73
C LEU A 113 5.54 -5.93 22.05
N LYS A 114 4.62 -6.67 22.70
CA LYS A 114 4.93 -7.42 23.93
C LYS A 114 6.00 -8.48 23.71
N ALA A 115 5.92 -9.22 22.60
CA ALA A 115 6.93 -10.21 22.24
C ALA A 115 8.30 -9.55 22.00
N ALA A 116 8.33 -8.41 21.32
CA ALA A 116 9.55 -7.65 21.08
C ALA A 116 10.19 -7.17 22.39
N TRP A 117 9.38 -6.70 23.33
CA TRP A 117 9.86 -6.25 24.65
C TRP A 117 10.48 -7.39 25.45
N ALA A 118 9.91 -8.60 25.40
CA ALA A 118 10.43 -9.76 26.12
C ALA A 118 11.74 -10.30 25.53
N THR A 119 11.93 -10.15 24.22
CA THR A 119 13.08 -10.72 23.48
C THR A 119 14.17 -9.73 23.15
N GLY A 120 13.92 -8.43 23.36
CA GLY A 120 14.82 -7.35 22.96
C GLY A 120 14.94 -7.16 21.44
N SER A 121 14.14 -7.85 20.64
CA SER A 121 14.19 -7.84 19.17
C SER A 121 12.84 -7.41 18.59
N TYR A 122 12.85 -6.36 17.78
CA TYR A 122 11.63 -5.87 17.12
C TYR A 122 11.40 -6.63 15.81
N GLU A 123 10.29 -7.36 15.72
CA GLU A 123 9.85 -7.94 14.47
C GLU A 123 9.55 -6.81 13.47
N ARG A 124 10.20 -6.82 12.29
CA ARG A 124 9.97 -5.78 11.27
C ARG A 124 8.62 -6.00 10.61
N ILE A 125 7.59 -5.34 11.15
CA ILE A 125 6.21 -5.46 10.65
C ILE A 125 6.06 -4.75 9.29
N ALA A 126 6.65 -3.57 9.09
CA ALA A 126 6.65 -2.88 7.80
C ALA A 126 8.01 -2.18 7.57
N VAL A 127 8.62 -2.37 6.40
CA VAL A 127 9.83 -1.65 5.99
C VAL A 127 9.38 -0.44 5.19
N HIS A 128 9.51 0.78 5.73
CA HIS A 128 9.40 1.96 4.88
C HIS A 128 10.58 1.97 3.90
N ALA A 129 10.40 1.39 2.71
CA ALA A 129 11.32 1.57 1.61
C ALA A 129 11.09 2.97 1.02
N GLY A 130 11.63 4.00 1.69
CA GLY A 130 11.88 5.26 1.02
C GLY A 130 12.80 5.01 -0.19
N PRO A 131 12.75 5.84 -1.24
CA PRO A 131 13.69 5.77 -2.36
C PRO A 131 15.10 6.10 -1.83
N GLY A 132 15.82 5.12 -1.30
CA GLY A 132 17.15 5.31 -0.74
C GLY A 132 17.61 4.35 0.38
N ALA A 133 16.77 3.46 0.91
CA ALA A 133 17.18 2.60 2.03
C ALA A 133 17.95 1.33 1.58
N ALA A 134 19.12 1.54 0.97
CA ALA A 134 20.19 0.55 0.94
C ALA A 134 21.20 0.90 2.04
N THR A 135 20.89 0.58 3.29
CA THR A 135 21.88 0.61 4.39
C THR A 135 21.71 -0.62 5.26
N ASN A 136 22.46 -1.64 4.85
CA ASN A 136 23.20 -2.60 5.65
C ASN A 136 23.26 -2.27 7.15
N HIS A 137 22.86 -3.23 8.00
CA HIS A 137 23.51 -3.43 9.30
C HIS A 137 23.51 -4.93 9.64
N ARG A 138 24.74 -5.44 9.72
CA ARG A 138 25.16 -6.58 10.56
C ARG A 138 24.78 -6.34 12.01
#